data_AF-A0A517PY01-F1
#
_entry.id   AF-A0A517PY01-F1
#
_cell.length_a   1.000
_cell.length_b   1.000
_cell.length_c   1.000
_cell.angle_alpha   90.00
_cell.angle_beta   90.00
_cell.angle_gamma   90.00
#
_symmetry.space_group_name_H-M   'P 1'
#
loop_
_entity.id
_entity.type
_entity.pdbx_description
1 polymer ?
#
loop_
_entity_poly.entity_id
_entity_poly.type
_entity_poly.pdbx_seq_one_letter_code
_entity_poly.pdbx_strand_id
1 'polypeptide(L)'
;MSAQFPDYLQVTPDEIAQGTNVKFSVVKDMPAVAEHMAHAMLSVIEQAREAGRQPTLIVPVGPVDQYPVLAEILNQRQYSIQDVMLINMDEYLTDDDQWVDITHPLSFRGYMNRKFYDLVNPELAPLPENRICPDPNDVGAIQRAIDQRGGVDACFGGIGINGHMAFNEPPEPGEEISAEEFAAYPTRNLNLTRETRTINSVTVGGEISIIPWRAVTVGMKEILAARELHFYCNRLWQSSVVRRVLHGPVTSACPASLLRTHSDVSLTVAEYVSELPDIRLR
;
A
#
# COMPACT_ATOMS: atom_id res chain seq x y z
N MET A 1 -13.52 28.39 -5.75
CA MET A 1 -13.37 27.77 -4.42
C MET A 1 -14.67 27.99 -3.66
N SER A 2 -15.25 26.93 -3.10
CA SER A 2 -16.30 27.06 -2.08
C SER A 2 -15.70 27.81 -0.88
N ALA A 3 -16.46 28.69 -0.24
CA ALA A 3 -16.05 29.33 1.00
C ALA A 3 -16.05 28.36 2.20
N GLN A 4 -16.66 27.18 2.05
CA GLN A 4 -16.77 26.16 3.08
C GLN A 4 -15.86 24.97 2.76
N PHE A 5 -15.15 24.51 3.79
CA PHE A 5 -14.38 23.27 3.74
C PHE A 5 -15.31 22.05 3.64
N PRO A 6 -14.85 20.94 3.04
CA PRO A 6 -15.60 19.70 3.06
C PRO A 6 -15.92 19.22 4.49
N ASP A 7 -17.14 18.72 4.70
CA ASP A 7 -17.64 18.31 6.03
C ASP A 7 -16.78 17.23 6.68
N TYR A 8 -16.18 16.33 5.88
CA TYR A 8 -15.30 15.28 6.41
C TYR A 8 -14.08 15.84 7.16
N LEU A 9 -13.66 17.09 6.90
CA LEU A 9 -12.55 17.72 7.64
C LEU A 9 -12.93 18.13 9.07
N GLN A 10 -14.22 18.09 9.42
CA GLN A 10 -14.72 18.37 10.77
C GLN A 10 -14.87 17.10 11.61
N VAL A 11 -14.72 15.90 11.03
CA VAL A 11 -14.84 14.63 11.75
C VAL A 11 -13.77 14.51 12.83
N THR A 12 -14.19 14.41 14.08
CA THR A 12 -13.28 14.37 15.23
C THR A 12 -12.56 13.01 15.35
N PRO A 13 -11.47 12.91 16.14
CA PRO A 13 -10.81 11.63 16.40
C PRO A 13 -11.76 10.54 16.93
N ASP A 14 -12.69 10.91 17.82
CA ASP A 14 -13.67 9.97 18.40
C ASP A 14 -14.74 9.50 17.39
N GLU A 15 -14.94 10.27 16.32
CA GLU A 15 -15.92 10.00 15.27
C GLU A 15 -15.29 9.39 14.01
N ILE A 16 -13.96 9.30 13.94
CA ILE A 16 -13.24 8.96 12.70
C ILE A 16 -13.63 7.60 12.13
N ALA A 17 -14.02 6.66 12.99
CA ALA A 17 -14.46 5.31 12.63
C ALA A 17 -15.99 5.13 12.62
N GLN A 18 -16.76 6.15 12.96
CA GLN A 18 -18.21 6.04 13.04
C GLN A 18 -18.83 5.97 11.64
N GLY A 19 -19.81 5.08 11.46
CA GLY A 19 -20.55 4.96 10.20
C GLY A 19 -19.78 4.32 9.04
N THR A 20 -18.59 3.77 9.27
CA THR A 20 -17.79 3.03 8.29
C THR A 20 -17.66 1.55 8.67
N ASN A 21 -17.53 0.66 7.68
CA ASN A 21 -17.21 -0.76 7.86
C ASN A 21 -15.70 -1.01 8.08
N VAL A 22 -14.86 0.03 7.99
CA VAL A 22 -13.41 -0.07 8.16
C VAL A 22 -13.07 -0.21 9.64
N LYS A 23 -12.40 -1.32 10.01
CA LYS A 23 -11.85 -1.53 11.35
C LYS A 23 -10.72 -0.53 11.58
N PHE A 24 -10.95 0.47 12.41
CA PHE A 24 -9.98 1.54 12.63
C PHE A 24 -9.18 1.31 13.91
N SER A 25 -7.87 1.52 13.85
CA SER A 25 -7.02 1.50 15.05
C SER A 25 -6.02 2.64 15.06
N VAL A 26 -5.67 3.10 16.26
CA VAL A 26 -4.69 4.17 16.48
C VAL A 26 -3.54 3.59 17.28
N VAL A 27 -2.31 3.83 16.81
CA VAL A 27 -1.08 3.47 17.50
C VAL A 27 -0.25 4.73 17.74
N LYS A 28 0.67 4.67 18.70
CA LYS A 28 1.38 5.83 19.21
C LYS A 28 2.10 6.65 18.13
N ASP A 29 2.92 6.00 17.32
CA ASP A 29 3.85 6.66 16.42
C ASP A 29 4.26 5.77 15.23
N MET A 30 5.19 6.26 14.42
CA MET A 30 5.67 5.55 13.23
C MET A 30 6.32 4.18 13.55
N PRO A 31 7.20 4.05 14.58
CA PRO A 31 7.67 2.74 15.03
C PRO A 31 6.53 1.78 15.41
N ALA A 32 5.53 2.24 16.16
CA ALA A 32 4.38 1.40 16.53
C ALA A 32 3.56 0.95 15.30
N VAL A 33 3.47 1.78 14.26
CA VAL A 33 2.87 1.37 12.97
C VAL A 33 3.67 0.24 12.32
N ALA A 34 5.00 0.35 12.28
CA ALA A 34 5.86 -0.69 11.71
C ALA A 34 5.77 -2.02 12.47
N GLU A 35 5.79 -1.98 13.81
CA GLU A 35 5.60 -3.16 14.66
C GLU A 35 4.23 -3.80 14.44
N HIS A 36 3.16 -3.00 14.45
CA HIS A 36 1.80 -3.50 14.23
C HIS A 36 1.69 -4.17 12.85
N MET A 37 2.26 -3.57 11.80
CA MET A 37 2.21 -4.12 10.46
C MET A 37 3.00 -5.43 10.35
N ALA A 38 4.20 -5.51 10.93
CA ALA A 38 5.00 -6.73 10.96
C ALA A 38 4.27 -7.89 11.66
N HIS A 39 3.62 -7.62 12.80
CA HIS A 39 2.82 -8.60 13.52
C HIS A 39 1.57 -9.04 12.73
N ALA A 40 0.89 -8.10 12.08
CA ALA A 40 -0.26 -8.43 11.23
C ALA A 40 0.15 -9.32 10.05
N MET A 41 1.27 -9.01 9.38
CA MET A 41 1.81 -9.85 8.29
C MET A 41 2.11 -11.28 8.77
N LEU A 42 2.79 -11.44 9.90
CA LEU A 42 3.06 -12.76 10.47
C LEU A 42 1.77 -13.51 10.82
N SER A 43 0.80 -12.81 11.41
CA SER A 43 -0.49 -13.41 11.78
C SER A 43 -1.26 -13.90 10.55
N VAL A 44 -1.30 -13.13 9.45
CA VAL A 44 -1.93 -13.59 8.20
C VAL A 44 -1.23 -14.83 7.65
N ILE A 45 0.10 -14.88 7.70
CA ILE A 45 0.87 -16.06 7.27
C ILE A 45 0.49 -17.30 8.09
N GLU A 46 0.43 -17.16 9.42
CA GLU A 46 0.03 -18.23 10.34
C GLU A 46 -1.41 -18.70 10.06
N GLN A 47 -2.37 -17.77 9.93
CA GLN A 47 -3.78 -18.07 9.67
C GLN A 47 -4.01 -18.71 8.30
N ALA A 48 -3.25 -18.30 7.27
CA ALA A 48 -3.30 -18.93 5.95
C ALA A 48 -2.87 -20.40 6.03
N ARG A 49 -1.78 -20.69 6.75
CA ARG A 49 -1.30 -22.07 6.97
C ARG A 49 -2.27 -22.92 7.78
N GLU A 50 -2.83 -22.38 8.86
CA GLU A 50 -3.85 -23.06 9.68
C GLU A 50 -5.09 -23.43 8.86
N ALA A 51 -5.46 -22.58 7.90
CA ALA A 51 -6.54 -22.83 6.94
C ALA A 51 -6.13 -23.75 5.77
N GLY A 52 -4.92 -24.30 5.76
CA GLY A 52 -4.41 -25.18 4.70
C GLY A 52 -4.12 -24.48 3.37
N ARG A 53 -3.98 -23.15 3.37
CA ARG A 53 -3.62 -22.34 2.19
C ARG A 53 -2.12 -22.14 2.12
N GLN A 54 -1.63 -21.81 0.92
CA GLN A 54 -0.27 -21.33 0.73
C GLN A 54 -0.24 -19.80 0.90
N PRO A 55 0.44 -19.26 1.92
CA PRO A 55 0.35 -17.83 2.23
C PRO A 55 0.79 -16.96 1.05
N THR A 56 -0.08 -16.05 0.63
CA THR A 56 0.14 -15.15 -0.51
C THR A 56 -0.29 -13.74 -0.13
N LEU A 57 0.66 -12.80 -0.11
CA LEU A 57 0.44 -11.43 0.32
C LEU A 57 0.77 -10.43 -0.79
N ILE A 58 -0.06 -9.42 -0.99
CA ILE A 58 0.34 -8.19 -1.70
C ILE A 58 0.93 -7.23 -0.67
N VAL A 59 2.14 -6.73 -0.91
CA VAL A 59 2.91 -5.97 0.07
C VAL A 59 3.46 -4.66 -0.49
N PRO A 60 3.53 -3.58 0.31
CA PRO A 60 3.97 -2.28 -0.14
C PRO A 60 5.46 -2.08 0.14
N VAL A 61 6.08 -1.05 -0.44
CA VAL A 61 7.33 -0.50 0.13
C VAL A 61 7.02 0.51 1.24
N GLY A 62 5.95 1.31 1.12
CA GLY A 62 5.53 2.32 2.10
C GLY A 62 4.11 2.12 2.64
N PRO A 63 3.80 2.40 3.93
CA PRO A 63 4.69 2.91 4.98
C PRO A 63 5.83 1.96 5.30
N VAL A 64 7.01 2.55 5.53
CA VAL A 64 8.30 1.86 5.65
C VAL A 64 8.54 1.36 7.08
N ASP A 65 9.50 0.45 7.22
CA ASP A 65 10.14 -0.03 8.47
C ASP A 65 9.53 -1.28 9.14
N GLN A 66 8.43 -1.81 8.62
CA GLN A 66 7.87 -3.10 9.05
C GLN A 66 8.79 -4.29 8.71
N TYR A 67 9.53 -4.22 7.60
CA TYR A 67 10.30 -5.37 7.13
C TYR A 67 11.50 -5.73 8.01
N PRO A 68 12.33 -4.79 8.49
CA PRO A 68 13.38 -5.11 9.46
C PRO A 68 12.83 -5.75 10.74
N VAL A 69 11.68 -5.26 11.23
CA VAL A 69 10.99 -5.81 12.41
C VAL A 69 10.52 -7.24 12.13
N LEU A 70 9.88 -7.48 10.98
CA LEU A 70 9.46 -8.81 10.57
C LEU A 70 10.65 -9.76 10.43
N ALA A 71 11.75 -9.32 9.82
CA ALA A 71 12.97 -10.13 9.69
C ALA A 71 13.56 -10.51 11.04
N GLU A 72 13.60 -9.57 12.00
CA GLU A 72 14.03 -9.84 13.37
C GLU A 72 13.15 -10.91 14.03
N ILE A 73 11.82 -10.77 13.93
CA ILE A 73 10.86 -11.73 14.49
C ILE A 73 11.07 -13.14 13.89
N LEU A 74 11.20 -13.24 12.56
CA LEU A 74 11.39 -14.51 11.86
C LEU A 74 12.69 -15.20 12.29
N ASN A 75 13.79 -14.45 12.37
CA ASN A 75 15.09 -14.95 12.79
C ASN A 75 15.06 -15.41 14.26
N GLN A 76 14.48 -14.62 15.16
CA GLN A 76 14.38 -14.98 16.58
C GLN A 76 13.53 -16.24 16.80
N ARG A 77 12.43 -16.37 16.05
CA ARG A 77 11.52 -17.52 16.15
C ARG A 77 11.98 -18.75 15.35
N GLN A 78 13.03 -18.63 14.53
CA GLN A 78 13.42 -19.63 13.53
C GLN A 78 12.23 -20.03 12.64
N TYR A 79 11.41 -19.04 12.26
CA TYR A 79 10.16 -19.26 11.55
C TYR A 79 10.38 -19.10 10.04
N SER A 80 10.30 -20.22 9.30
CA SER A 80 10.48 -20.21 7.86
C SER A 80 9.26 -19.64 7.14
N ILE A 81 9.52 -18.82 6.12
CA ILE A 81 8.54 -18.28 5.18
C ILE A 81 8.95 -18.56 3.72
N GLN A 82 9.71 -19.62 3.49
CA GLN A 82 10.17 -20.02 2.15
C GLN A 82 9.02 -20.23 1.14
N ASP A 83 7.89 -20.77 1.59
CA ASP A 83 6.68 -21.05 0.82
C ASP A 83 5.78 -19.83 0.58
N VAL A 84 6.01 -18.74 1.33
CA VAL A 84 5.18 -17.53 1.30
C VAL A 84 5.46 -16.75 0.02
N MET A 85 4.42 -16.50 -0.77
CA MET A 85 4.49 -15.60 -1.92
C MET A 85 4.27 -14.16 -1.48
N LEU A 86 5.21 -13.29 -1.80
CA LEU A 86 5.10 -11.85 -1.60
C LEU A 86 5.06 -11.17 -2.97
N ILE A 87 3.97 -10.46 -3.23
CA ILE A 87 3.74 -9.69 -4.43
C ILE A 87 3.93 -8.21 -4.09
N ASN A 88 5.03 -7.60 -4.54
CA ASN A 88 5.22 -6.16 -4.43
C ASN A 88 4.10 -5.41 -5.18
N MET A 89 3.61 -4.33 -4.58
CA MET A 89 2.57 -3.49 -5.19
C MET A 89 3.02 -2.82 -6.50
N ASP A 90 4.28 -2.45 -6.62
CA ASP A 90 4.74 -1.57 -7.69
C ASP A 90 6.26 -1.62 -7.89
N GLU A 91 6.70 -1.05 -9.01
CA GLU A 91 8.10 -0.68 -9.28
C GLU A 91 8.14 0.53 -10.22
N TYR A 92 9.13 1.40 -10.01
CA TYR A 92 9.35 2.52 -10.94
C TYR A 92 9.87 2.02 -12.29
N LEU A 93 9.51 2.74 -13.35
CA LEU A 93 9.96 2.47 -14.71
C LEU A 93 10.83 3.61 -15.24
N THR A 94 11.70 3.27 -16.19
CA THR A 94 12.36 4.21 -17.09
C THR A 94 11.35 4.76 -18.11
N ASP A 95 11.78 5.76 -18.88
CA ASP A 95 10.94 6.34 -19.94
C ASP A 95 10.57 5.34 -21.04
N ASP A 96 11.34 4.25 -21.18
CA ASP A 96 11.13 3.16 -22.13
C ASP A 96 10.35 1.97 -21.53
N ASP A 97 9.62 2.19 -20.44
CA ASP A 97 8.80 1.17 -19.76
C ASP A 97 9.59 -0.04 -19.26
N GLN A 98 10.88 0.13 -18.96
CA GLN A 98 11.67 -0.91 -18.30
C GLN A 98 11.75 -0.62 -16.82
N TRP A 99 11.83 -1.65 -15.99
CA TRP A 99 12.10 -1.42 -14.58
C TRP A 99 13.36 -0.58 -14.39
N VAL A 100 13.33 0.33 -13.41
CA VAL A 100 14.57 0.92 -12.92
C VAL A 100 15.51 -0.20 -12.44
N ASP A 101 16.82 0.01 -12.65
CA ASP A 101 17.83 -0.96 -12.25
C ASP A 101 17.68 -1.32 -10.77
N ILE A 102 17.83 -2.61 -10.42
CA ILE A 102 17.63 -3.09 -9.05
C ILE A 102 18.60 -2.45 -8.05
N THR A 103 19.76 -1.99 -8.51
CA THR A 103 20.75 -1.27 -7.69
C THR A 103 20.40 0.21 -7.53
N HIS A 104 19.45 0.73 -8.33
CA HIS A 104 19.00 2.11 -8.21
C HIS A 104 18.44 2.36 -6.79
N PRO A 105 18.77 3.49 -6.13
CA PRO A 105 18.32 3.74 -4.76
C PRO A 105 16.80 3.74 -4.58
N LEU A 106 16.07 4.13 -5.64
CA LEU A 106 14.61 4.17 -5.66
C LEU A 106 13.94 2.86 -6.12
N SER A 107 14.71 1.84 -6.55
CA SER A 107 14.10 0.56 -6.91
C SER A 107 13.43 -0.07 -5.69
N PHE A 108 12.17 -0.44 -5.84
CA PHE A 108 11.39 -1.13 -4.83
C PHE A 108 11.84 -2.58 -4.66
N ARG A 109 12.22 -3.25 -5.75
CA ARG A 109 12.86 -4.57 -5.68
C ARG A 109 14.19 -4.51 -4.95
N GLY A 110 15.00 -3.50 -5.25
CA GLY A 110 16.25 -3.22 -4.53
C GLY A 110 16.01 -2.93 -3.05
N TYR A 111 14.96 -2.17 -2.73
CA TYR A 111 14.57 -1.89 -1.35
C TYR A 111 14.22 -3.19 -0.59
N MET A 112 13.40 -4.07 -1.18
CA MET A 112 13.01 -5.34 -0.55
C MET A 112 14.21 -6.24 -0.27
N ASN A 113 15.19 -6.32 -1.18
CA ASN A 113 16.44 -7.04 -0.91
C ASN A 113 17.13 -6.46 0.33
N ARG A 114 17.42 -5.15 0.31
CA ARG A 114 18.20 -4.47 1.36
C ARG A 114 17.51 -4.42 2.72
N LYS A 115 16.18 -4.33 2.74
CA LYS A 115 15.40 -4.05 3.96
C LYS A 115 14.61 -5.24 4.47
N PHE A 116 14.58 -6.33 3.72
CA PHE A 116 13.91 -7.54 4.13
C PHE A 116 14.72 -8.78 3.85
N TYR A 117 14.87 -9.16 2.58
CA TYR A 117 15.37 -10.49 2.23
C TYR A 117 16.81 -10.74 2.70
N ASP A 118 17.67 -9.73 2.65
CA ASP A 118 19.06 -9.83 3.10
C ASP A 118 19.19 -9.80 4.64
N LEU A 119 18.12 -9.44 5.36
CA LEU A 119 18.07 -9.41 6.82
C LEU A 119 17.51 -10.70 7.43
N VAL A 120 16.74 -11.48 6.65
CA VAL A 120 16.23 -12.79 7.07
C VAL A 120 17.32 -13.83 6.86
N ASN A 121 17.48 -14.78 7.78
CA ASN A 121 18.33 -15.95 7.57
C ASN A 121 17.96 -16.59 6.21
N PRO A 122 18.90 -16.82 5.28
CA PRO A 122 18.62 -17.37 3.96
C PRO A 122 17.81 -18.68 3.96
N GLU A 123 17.93 -19.48 5.02
CA GLU A 123 17.16 -20.73 5.18
C GLU A 123 15.69 -20.51 5.57
N LEU A 124 15.34 -19.29 6.00
CA LEU A 124 13.97 -18.90 6.40
C LEU A 124 13.31 -17.96 5.38
N ALA A 125 14.09 -17.23 4.58
CA ALA A 125 13.60 -16.21 3.66
C ALA A 125 12.69 -16.80 2.55
N PRO A 126 11.75 -16.03 1.99
CA PRO A 126 10.98 -16.48 0.82
C PRO A 126 11.90 -16.92 -0.30
N LEU A 127 11.58 -18.04 -0.95
CA LEU A 127 12.34 -18.51 -2.11
C LEU A 127 12.29 -17.46 -3.23
N PRO A 128 13.33 -17.33 -4.07
CA PRO A 128 13.37 -16.32 -5.13
C PRO A 128 12.13 -16.33 -6.05
N GLU A 129 11.61 -17.50 -6.40
CA GLU A 129 10.39 -17.67 -7.20
C GLU A 129 9.11 -17.16 -6.51
N ASN A 130 9.18 -16.88 -5.22
CA ASN A 130 8.07 -16.37 -4.41
C ASN A 130 8.20 -14.86 -4.11
N ARG A 131 9.20 -14.19 -4.68
CA ARG A 131 9.44 -12.75 -4.58
C ARG A 131 8.97 -12.09 -5.88
N ILE A 132 7.68 -11.79 -5.95
CA ILE A 132 7.01 -11.35 -7.17
C ILE A 132 6.95 -9.82 -7.21
N CYS A 133 7.17 -9.25 -8.39
CA CYS A 133 6.97 -7.83 -8.68
C CYS A 133 6.30 -7.69 -10.05
N PRO A 134 5.40 -6.72 -10.26
CA PRO A 134 4.75 -6.51 -11.55
C PRO A 134 5.77 -6.30 -12.67
N ASP A 135 5.65 -7.10 -13.74
CA ASP A 135 6.51 -6.99 -14.92
C ASP A 135 5.86 -6.03 -15.94
N PRO A 136 6.53 -4.93 -16.33
CA PRO A 136 5.98 -3.99 -17.28
C PRO A 136 5.80 -4.59 -18.69
N ASN A 137 6.49 -5.68 -19.01
CA ASN A 137 6.39 -6.38 -20.29
C ASN A 137 5.36 -7.52 -20.26
N ASP A 138 4.86 -7.91 -19.08
CA ASP A 138 3.84 -8.95 -18.90
C ASP A 138 2.97 -8.64 -17.69
N VAL A 139 2.13 -7.61 -17.84
CA VAL A 139 1.22 -7.15 -16.78
C VAL A 139 0.21 -8.23 -16.34
N GLY A 140 0.01 -9.28 -17.14
CA GLY A 140 -0.84 -10.43 -16.77
C GLY A 140 -0.18 -11.42 -15.81
N ALA A 141 1.13 -11.33 -15.58
CA ALA A 141 1.87 -12.27 -14.74
C ALA A 141 1.38 -12.29 -13.30
N ILE A 142 1.00 -11.13 -12.74
CA ILE A 142 0.49 -11.02 -11.38
C ILE A 142 -0.79 -11.83 -11.21
N GLN A 143 -1.80 -11.61 -12.05
CA GLN A 143 -3.06 -12.35 -11.96
C GLN A 143 -2.84 -13.86 -12.11
N ARG A 144 -1.96 -14.29 -13.03
CA ARG A 144 -1.65 -15.71 -13.20
C ARG A 144 -0.99 -16.32 -11.95
N ALA A 145 -0.10 -15.59 -11.28
CA ALA A 145 0.51 -16.02 -10.03
C ALA A 145 -0.53 -16.13 -8.90
N ILE A 146 -1.44 -15.15 -8.80
CA ILE A 146 -2.56 -15.16 -7.85
C ILE A 146 -3.47 -16.36 -8.09
N ASP A 147 -3.84 -16.62 -9.34
CA ASP A 147 -4.72 -17.74 -9.71
C ASP A 147 -4.08 -19.10 -9.36
N GLN A 148 -2.77 -19.24 -9.58
CA GLN A 148 -2.02 -20.45 -9.22
C GLN A 148 -1.96 -20.70 -7.70
N ARG A 149 -1.99 -19.64 -6.89
CA ARG A 149 -1.99 -19.72 -5.42
C ARG A 149 -3.39 -19.83 -4.80
N GLY A 150 -4.45 -19.69 -5.61
CA GLY A 150 -5.83 -19.76 -5.13
C GLY A 150 -6.33 -18.47 -4.46
N GLY A 151 -5.75 -17.33 -4.84
CA GLY A 151 -6.08 -16.00 -4.33
C GLY A 151 -5.03 -15.40 -3.40
N VAL A 152 -5.27 -14.16 -2.98
CA VAL A 152 -4.42 -13.40 -2.05
C VAL A 152 -5.04 -13.45 -0.66
N ASP A 153 -4.25 -13.80 0.35
CA ASP A 153 -4.71 -13.86 1.74
C ASP A 153 -4.88 -12.46 2.34
N ALA A 154 -3.92 -11.57 2.10
CA ALA A 154 -4.07 -10.18 2.47
C ALA A 154 -3.32 -9.23 1.54
N CYS A 155 -3.86 -8.02 1.40
CA CYS A 155 -3.18 -6.89 0.81
C CYS A 155 -2.82 -5.88 1.91
N PHE A 156 -1.53 -5.56 2.00
CA PHE A 156 -0.99 -4.57 2.92
C PHE A 156 -0.61 -3.31 2.15
N GLY A 157 -1.00 -2.12 2.65
CA GLY A 157 -0.76 -0.89 1.89
C GLY A 157 -0.70 0.40 2.70
N GLY A 158 -0.27 1.47 2.03
CA GLY A 158 -0.43 2.84 2.48
C GLY A 158 -1.47 3.60 1.65
N ILE A 159 -1.85 4.79 2.10
CA ILE A 159 -2.72 5.69 1.35
C ILE A 159 -1.94 6.93 0.91
N GLY A 160 -1.94 7.17 -0.41
CA GLY A 160 -1.25 8.29 -1.04
C GLY A 160 -1.88 9.66 -0.81
N ILE A 161 -1.16 10.72 -1.17
CA ILE A 161 -1.60 12.12 -0.98
C ILE A 161 -2.94 12.45 -1.66
N ASN A 162 -3.23 11.82 -2.79
CA ASN A 162 -4.47 11.99 -3.54
C ASN A 162 -5.49 10.87 -3.25
N GLY A 163 -5.18 9.98 -2.30
CA GLY A 163 -6.00 8.82 -1.95
C GLY A 163 -5.69 7.58 -2.80
N HIS A 164 -4.62 7.52 -3.59
CA HIS A 164 -4.24 6.29 -4.28
C HIS A 164 -3.88 5.15 -3.32
N MET A 165 -3.98 3.92 -3.82
CA MET A 165 -3.45 2.69 -3.20
C MET A 165 -2.46 2.06 -4.19
N ALA A 166 -1.28 1.66 -3.73
CA ALA A 166 -0.14 1.41 -4.64
C ALA A 166 0.07 2.65 -5.54
N PHE A 167 0.30 2.50 -6.85
CA PHE A 167 0.23 3.62 -7.79
C PHE A 167 -1.10 3.70 -8.55
N ASN A 168 -2.21 3.20 -8.01
CA ASN A 168 -3.53 3.39 -8.61
C ASN A 168 -3.98 4.84 -8.43
N GLU A 169 -3.43 5.73 -9.25
CA GLU A 169 -3.68 7.17 -9.27
C GLU A 169 -5.15 7.47 -9.62
N PRO A 170 -5.73 8.55 -9.07
CA PRO A 170 -7.03 9.04 -9.51
C PRO A 170 -7.04 9.35 -11.02
N PRO A 171 -8.20 9.25 -11.69
CA PRO A 171 -8.38 9.74 -13.06
C PRO A 171 -7.87 11.16 -13.25
N GLU A 172 -7.30 11.46 -14.43
CA GLU A 172 -6.85 12.81 -14.75
C GLU A 172 -8.06 13.77 -14.88
N PRO A 173 -7.87 15.09 -14.69
CA PRO A 173 -8.96 16.05 -14.83
C PRO A 173 -9.65 15.96 -16.20
N GLY A 174 -10.95 15.65 -16.19
CA GLY A 174 -11.76 15.48 -17.39
C GLY A 174 -11.98 14.02 -17.81
N GLU A 175 -11.33 13.07 -17.15
CA GLU A 175 -11.64 11.64 -17.29
C GLU A 175 -12.79 11.26 -16.35
N GLU A 176 -13.90 10.79 -16.92
CA GLU A 176 -15.02 10.24 -16.18
C GLU A 176 -14.88 8.72 -16.10
N ILE A 177 -14.36 8.22 -14.98
CA ILE A 177 -14.25 6.79 -14.69
C ILE A 177 -15.10 6.49 -13.46
N SER A 178 -16.07 5.58 -13.58
CA SER A 178 -16.89 5.16 -12.44
C SER A 178 -16.06 4.45 -11.37
N ALA A 179 -16.58 4.35 -10.14
CA ALA A 179 -15.90 3.61 -9.09
C ALA A 179 -15.76 2.12 -9.47
N GLU A 180 -16.78 1.55 -10.11
CA GLU A 180 -16.82 0.16 -10.55
C GLU A 180 -15.80 -0.13 -11.66
N GLU A 181 -15.67 0.77 -12.65
CA GLU A 181 -14.66 0.63 -13.70
C GLU A 181 -13.24 0.75 -13.13
N PHE A 182 -13.03 1.71 -12.22
CA PHE A 182 -11.73 1.88 -11.58
C PHE A 182 -11.36 0.68 -10.71
N ALA A 183 -12.34 0.09 -10.00
CA ALA A 183 -12.16 -1.14 -9.22
C ALA A 183 -11.72 -2.33 -10.08
N ALA A 184 -12.09 -2.35 -11.37
CA ALA A 184 -11.76 -3.42 -12.30
C ALA A 184 -10.38 -3.27 -12.96
N TYR A 185 -9.66 -2.16 -12.72
CA TYR A 185 -8.35 -1.94 -13.32
C TYR A 185 -7.35 -3.01 -12.87
N PRO A 186 -6.76 -3.77 -13.81
CA PRO A 186 -5.75 -4.76 -13.50
C PRO A 186 -4.39 -4.10 -13.31
N THR A 187 -3.41 -4.94 -12.99
CA THR A 187 -1.99 -4.61 -13.10
C THR A 187 -1.68 -3.91 -14.44
N ARG A 188 -0.98 -2.77 -14.40
CA ARG A 188 -0.68 -1.97 -15.60
C ARG A 188 0.51 -1.03 -15.42
N ASN A 189 1.06 -0.57 -16.54
CA ASN A 189 1.98 0.58 -16.58
C ASN A 189 1.17 1.88 -16.60
N LEU A 190 1.64 2.91 -15.93
CA LEU A 190 0.98 4.22 -15.87
C LEU A 190 1.95 5.37 -15.63
N ASN A 191 1.45 6.59 -15.84
CA ASN A 191 2.14 7.81 -15.46
C ASN A 191 1.75 8.19 -14.02
N LEU A 192 2.74 8.53 -13.22
CA LEU A 192 2.52 9.05 -11.86
C LEU A 192 2.06 10.51 -11.92
N THR A 193 1.10 10.87 -11.08
CA THR A 193 0.66 12.26 -11.04
C THR A 193 1.73 13.17 -10.45
N ARG A 194 1.62 14.47 -10.72
CA ARG A 194 2.55 15.45 -10.18
C ARG A 194 2.51 15.48 -8.65
N GLU A 195 1.34 15.28 -8.03
CA GLU A 195 1.16 15.23 -6.58
C GLU A 195 1.96 14.07 -5.97
N THR A 196 1.84 12.86 -6.54
CA THR A 196 2.59 11.69 -6.09
C THR A 196 4.09 11.89 -6.23
N ARG A 197 4.55 12.37 -7.39
CA ARG A 197 5.97 12.67 -7.59
C ARG A 197 6.48 13.74 -6.64
N THR A 198 5.66 14.75 -6.34
CA THR A 198 6.00 15.82 -5.39
C THR A 198 6.15 15.28 -3.98
N ILE A 199 5.24 14.43 -3.50
CA ILE A 199 5.36 13.90 -2.13
C ILE A 199 6.51 12.88 -2.02
N ASN A 200 6.74 12.09 -3.06
CA ASN A 200 7.87 11.15 -3.10
C ASN A 200 9.22 11.87 -3.18
N SER A 201 9.28 13.07 -3.77
CA SER A 201 10.54 13.85 -3.80
C SER A 201 11.00 14.27 -2.41
N VAL A 202 10.10 14.40 -1.43
CA VAL A 202 10.46 14.73 -0.04
C VAL A 202 11.43 13.70 0.54
N THR A 203 11.32 12.42 0.17
CA THR A 203 12.23 11.35 0.62
C THR A 203 13.66 11.52 0.09
N VAL A 204 13.84 12.25 -1.01
CA VAL A 204 15.14 12.53 -1.63
C VAL A 204 15.56 13.99 -1.51
N GLY A 205 15.09 14.68 -0.45
CA GLY A 205 15.46 16.07 -0.18
C GLY A 205 14.75 17.10 -1.06
N GLY A 206 13.65 16.72 -1.70
CA GLY A 206 12.80 17.61 -2.49
C GLY A 206 13.13 17.65 -3.99
N GLU A 207 14.17 16.94 -4.45
CA GLU A 207 14.55 16.93 -5.86
C GLU A 207 13.55 16.11 -6.68
N ILE A 208 12.60 16.79 -7.32
CA ILE A 208 11.54 16.14 -8.09
C ILE A 208 12.04 15.59 -9.42
N SER A 209 13.12 16.11 -10.00
CA SER A 209 13.60 15.68 -11.32
C SER A 209 14.11 14.24 -11.33
N ILE A 210 14.52 13.71 -10.18
CA ILE A 210 15.01 12.33 -10.05
C ILE A 210 13.91 11.31 -9.73
N ILE A 211 12.68 11.76 -9.46
CA ILE A 211 11.55 10.87 -9.26
C ILE A 211 11.05 10.41 -10.64
N PRO A 212 11.05 9.10 -10.94
CA PRO A 212 10.58 8.61 -12.23
C PRO A 212 9.13 9.03 -12.52
N TRP A 213 8.80 9.18 -13.79
CA TRP A 213 7.44 9.55 -14.22
C TRP A 213 6.54 8.35 -14.45
N ARG A 214 7.13 7.18 -14.70
CA ARG A 214 6.42 5.95 -15.03
C ARG A 214 6.58 4.92 -13.92
N ALA A 215 5.56 4.09 -13.76
CA ALA A 215 5.56 2.97 -12.85
C ALA A 215 4.71 1.83 -13.41
N VAL A 216 5.01 0.61 -12.98
CA VAL A 216 4.11 -0.54 -13.07
C VAL A 216 3.53 -0.80 -11.70
N THR A 217 2.23 -1.10 -11.62
CA THR A 217 1.55 -1.35 -10.34
C THR A 217 0.54 -2.46 -10.46
N VAL A 218 0.33 -3.21 -9.37
CA VAL A 218 -0.83 -4.08 -9.19
C VAL A 218 -2.11 -3.24 -9.24
N GLY A 219 -3.13 -3.76 -9.88
CA GLY A 219 -4.38 -3.06 -10.06
C GLY A 219 -5.27 -3.06 -8.83
N MET A 220 -6.28 -2.21 -8.87
CA MET A 220 -7.38 -2.23 -7.90
C MET A 220 -8.09 -3.58 -7.90
N LYS A 221 -8.15 -4.25 -9.05
CA LYS A 221 -8.77 -5.57 -9.19
C LYS A 221 -8.08 -6.60 -8.29
N GLU A 222 -6.76 -6.67 -8.33
CA GLU A 222 -5.99 -7.61 -7.53
C GLU A 222 -6.00 -7.21 -6.04
N ILE A 223 -5.92 -5.91 -5.73
CA ILE A 223 -6.00 -5.40 -4.36
C ILE A 223 -7.34 -5.76 -3.72
N LEU A 224 -8.46 -5.39 -4.35
CA LEU A 224 -9.81 -5.57 -3.80
C LEU A 224 -10.29 -7.03 -3.79
N ALA A 225 -9.59 -7.94 -4.49
CA ALA A 225 -9.87 -9.36 -4.49
C ALA A 225 -9.15 -10.13 -3.36
N ALA A 226 -8.25 -9.49 -2.61
CA ALA A 226 -7.62 -10.09 -1.44
C ALA A 226 -8.66 -10.40 -0.36
N ARG A 227 -8.44 -11.44 0.46
CA ARG A 227 -9.40 -11.82 1.51
C ARG A 227 -9.47 -10.78 2.63
N GLU A 228 -8.36 -10.12 2.92
CA GLU A 228 -8.23 -9.06 3.91
C GLU A 228 -7.45 -7.87 3.36
N LEU A 229 -7.85 -6.65 3.75
CA LEU A 229 -7.13 -5.42 3.43
C LEU A 229 -6.61 -4.79 4.72
N HIS A 230 -5.30 -4.52 4.80
CA HIS A 230 -4.66 -3.89 5.96
C HIS A 230 -3.91 -2.64 5.51
N PHE A 231 -4.46 -1.46 5.80
CA PHE A 231 -3.88 -0.19 5.38
C PHE A 231 -3.32 0.61 6.56
N TYR A 232 -2.25 1.34 6.30
CA TYR A 232 -1.47 2.04 7.33
C TYR A 232 -1.17 3.48 6.95
N CYS A 233 -1.30 4.41 7.90
CA CYS A 233 -0.97 5.83 7.70
C CYS A 233 -0.10 6.37 8.85
N ASN A 234 1.06 6.95 8.52
CA ASN A 234 2.08 7.43 9.46
C ASN A 234 2.76 8.73 8.98
N ARG A 235 2.02 9.60 8.29
CA ARG A 235 2.49 10.91 7.84
C ARG A 235 1.48 11.98 8.25
N LEU A 236 1.96 13.10 8.78
CA LEU A 236 1.10 14.19 9.27
C LEU A 236 0.06 14.65 8.25
N TRP A 237 0.44 14.73 6.96
CA TRP A 237 -0.47 15.16 5.89
C TRP A 237 -1.62 14.16 5.62
N GLN A 238 -1.52 12.92 6.10
CA GLN A 238 -2.57 11.91 5.93
C GLN A 238 -3.81 12.18 6.80
N SER A 239 -3.76 13.08 7.79
CA SER A 239 -4.90 13.37 8.67
C SER A 239 -6.15 13.85 7.92
N SER A 240 -5.96 14.61 6.83
CA SER A 240 -7.04 15.02 5.93
C SER A 240 -7.44 13.93 4.94
N VAL A 241 -6.46 13.17 4.44
CA VAL A 241 -6.69 12.10 3.45
C VAL A 241 -7.50 10.96 4.05
N VAL A 242 -7.17 10.52 5.26
CA VAL A 242 -7.90 9.47 5.99
C VAL A 242 -9.37 9.85 6.17
N ARG A 243 -9.65 11.09 6.57
CA ARG A 243 -11.03 11.61 6.68
C ARG A 243 -11.75 11.60 5.35
N ARG A 244 -11.10 12.05 4.28
CA ARG A 244 -11.65 12.01 2.92
C ARG A 244 -11.97 10.58 2.48
N VAL A 245 -11.10 9.62 2.79
CA VAL A 245 -11.28 8.19 2.46
C VAL A 245 -12.45 7.59 3.22
N LEU A 246 -12.57 7.86 4.52
CA LEU A 246 -13.58 7.25 5.38
C LEU A 246 -14.95 7.91 5.28
N HIS A 247 -15.02 9.22 5.05
CA HIS A 247 -16.24 10.02 5.14
C HIS A 247 -16.60 10.80 3.86
N GLY A 248 -15.69 10.88 2.89
CA GLY A 248 -15.99 11.43 1.58
C GLY A 248 -16.84 10.49 0.71
N PRO A 249 -17.15 10.86 -0.54
CA PRO A 249 -17.82 9.96 -1.49
C PRO A 249 -16.93 8.75 -1.83
N VAL A 250 -17.54 7.60 -2.11
CA VAL A 250 -16.84 6.45 -2.73
C VAL A 250 -16.68 6.78 -4.22
N THR A 251 -15.45 6.95 -4.69
CA THR A 251 -15.19 7.42 -6.06
C THR A 251 -13.76 7.11 -6.50
N SER A 252 -13.57 6.94 -7.80
CA SER A 252 -12.26 6.87 -8.47
C SER A 252 -11.39 8.10 -8.23
N ALA A 253 -11.98 9.28 -7.96
CA ALA A 253 -11.24 10.50 -7.61
C ALA A 253 -10.54 10.42 -6.23
N CYS A 254 -10.89 9.43 -5.41
CA CYS A 254 -10.23 9.08 -4.16
C CYS A 254 -10.16 7.54 -4.07
N PRO A 255 -9.22 6.89 -4.77
CA PRO A 255 -9.21 5.43 -4.92
C PRO A 255 -9.34 4.61 -3.63
N ALA A 256 -8.67 5.02 -2.56
CA ALA A 256 -8.75 4.36 -1.26
C ALA A 256 -10.14 4.46 -0.60
N SER A 257 -11.03 5.33 -1.07
CA SER A 257 -12.44 5.32 -0.64
C SER A 257 -13.16 4.02 -1.00
N LEU A 258 -12.67 3.28 -2.01
CA LEU A 258 -13.17 1.95 -2.38
C LEU A 258 -12.83 0.87 -1.33
N LEU A 259 -11.92 1.12 -0.38
CA LEU A 259 -11.71 0.24 0.77
C LEU A 259 -13.03 -0.06 1.50
N ARG A 260 -13.95 0.91 1.55
CA ARG A 260 -15.26 0.77 2.19
C ARG A 260 -16.20 -0.20 1.48
N THR A 261 -15.91 -0.62 0.25
CA THR A 261 -16.70 -1.67 -0.44
C THR A 261 -16.23 -3.08 -0.09
N HIS A 262 -15.09 -3.22 0.59
CA HIS A 262 -14.52 -4.51 0.96
C HIS A 262 -15.12 -5.04 2.28
N SER A 263 -15.31 -6.36 2.39
CA SER A 263 -15.95 -6.96 3.56
C SER A 263 -15.04 -7.08 4.79
N ASP A 264 -13.72 -7.19 4.58
CA ASP A 264 -12.74 -7.24 5.67
C ASP A 264 -11.60 -6.27 5.43
N VAL A 265 -11.67 -5.11 6.08
CA VAL A 265 -10.69 -4.04 5.89
C VAL A 265 -10.36 -3.38 7.21
N SER A 266 -9.08 -3.11 7.42
CA SER A 266 -8.55 -2.36 8.55
C SER A 266 -7.73 -1.14 8.10
N LEU A 267 -7.79 -0.09 8.90
CA LEU A 267 -6.97 1.10 8.76
C LEU A 267 -6.33 1.43 10.11
N THR A 268 -5.01 1.25 10.20
CA THR A 268 -4.21 1.56 11.38
C THR A 268 -3.46 2.86 11.14
N VAL A 269 -3.56 3.82 12.06
CA VAL A 269 -2.88 5.12 11.91
C VAL A 269 -2.03 5.47 13.11
N ALA A 270 -0.97 6.24 12.90
CA ALA A 270 -0.28 6.90 14.00
C ALA A 270 -1.19 7.97 14.65
N GLU A 271 -1.06 8.21 15.94
CA GLU A 271 -1.90 9.13 16.74
C GLU A 271 -2.04 10.51 16.10
N TYR A 272 -0.94 11.11 15.65
CA TYR A 272 -0.96 12.41 14.98
C TYR A 272 -1.70 12.44 13.64
N VAL A 273 -2.03 11.28 13.05
CA VAL A 273 -2.86 11.17 11.84
C VAL A 273 -4.34 11.16 12.19
N SER A 274 -4.74 10.63 13.36
CA SER A 274 -6.14 10.67 13.80
C SER A 274 -6.57 12.06 14.26
N GLU A 275 -5.63 12.91 14.67
CA GLU A 275 -5.88 14.31 15.05
C GLU A 275 -6.52 15.12 13.92
N LEU A 276 -7.28 16.16 14.30
CA LEU A 276 -7.86 17.10 13.33
C LEU A 276 -6.76 17.86 12.59
N PRO A 277 -6.91 18.08 11.27
CA PRO A 277 -5.95 18.88 10.53
C PRO A 277 -5.95 20.35 11.01
N ASP A 278 -4.75 20.89 11.24
CA ASP A 278 -4.54 22.31 11.59
C ASP A 278 -4.64 23.19 10.33
N ILE A 279 -5.87 23.61 9.98
CA ILE A 279 -6.15 24.40 8.78
C ILE A 279 -5.98 25.90 9.07
N ARG A 280 -4.74 26.39 8.95
CA ARG A 280 -4.40 27.82 9.02
C ARG A 280 -3.20 28.15 8.14
N LEU A 281 -3.13 29.37 7.62
CA LEU A 281 -1.93 29.86 6.95
C LEU A 281 -0.78 29.96 7.97
N ARG A 282 0.41 29.56 7.54
CA ARG A 282 1.65 29.59 8.33
C ARG A 282 2.66 30.53 7.68
#